data_AF-A0A2A4NV56-F1
#
_entry.id   AF-A0A2A4NV56-F1
#
_cell.length_a   1.000
_cell.length_b   1.000
_cell.length_c   1.000
_cell.angle_alpha   90.00
_cell.angle_beta   90.00
_cell.angle_gamma   90.00
#
_symmetry.space_group_name_H-M   'P 1'
#
loop_
_entity.id
_entity.type
_entity.pdbx_description
1 polymer ?
#
loop_
_entity_poly.entity_id
_entity_poly.type
_entity_poly.pdbx_seq_one_letter_code
_entity_poly.pdbx_strand_id
1 'polypeptide(L)'
;LLSTEMVKKIKALQAEKRDLLLIYTPEDEKVKATDGKIKDLTDYLAEGVSNTRKNLEIKFKNLNDKIEATRQLFIGIPNKEKVLKILNREFEIYQQSYTFLNEKKMEAEIAQAAKIAFHRIITHAQVPQKSVSPNRTVISFVAVLLGMLFSIVLIYLVHLLKGKVNDEYTVESNSLIPIAMLTPVLKSKEETENHFQQQAVQ
;
A
#
# COMPACT_ATOMS: atom_id res chain seq x y z
N LEU A 1 65.15 -26.10 -38.54
CA LEU A 1 66.46 -26.66 -38.15
C LEU A 1 66.84 -27.82 -39.08
N LEU A 2 66.10 -28.92 -39.12
CA LEU A 2 66.42 -30.04 -40.03
C LEU A 2 66.26 -29.68 -41.53
N SER A 3 65.15 -29.03 -41.93
CA SER A 3 64.92 -28.63 -43.34
C SER A 3 65.96 -27.63 -43.84
N THR A 4 66.39 -26.70 -42.99
CA THR A 4 67.43 -25.73 -43.30
C THR A 4 68.79 -26.41 -43.53
N GLU A 5 69.14 -27.41 -42.71
CA GLU A 5 70.35 -28.21 -42.91
C GLU A 5 70.31 -29.06 -44.18
N MET A 6 69.15 -29.61 -44.54
CA MET A 6 68.98 -30.37 -45.80
C MET A 6 69.15 -29.47 -47.03
N VAL A 7 68.55 -28.28 -47.02
CA VAL A 7 68.73 -27.29 -48.09
C VAL A 7 70.19 -26.86 -48.21
N LYS A 8 70.90 -26.68 -47.08
CA LYS A 8 72.32 -26.35 -47.06
C LYS A 8 73.17 -27.47 -47.67
N LYS A 9 72.85 -28.74 -47.36
CA LYS A 9 73.55 -29.92 -47.90
C LYS A 9 73.29 -30.13 -49.40
N ILE A 10 72.05 -29.90 -49.86
CA ILE A 10 71.71 -29.90 -51.29
C ILE A 10 72.50 -28.83 -52.03
N LYS A 11 72.56 -27.60 -51.50
CA LYS A 11 73.35 -26.51 -52.11
C LYS A 11 74.84 -26.83 -52.17
N ALA A 12 75.39 -27.48 -51.16
CA ALA A 12 76.79 -27.91 -51.16
C ALA A 12 77.07 -28.97 -52.24
N LEU A 13 76.21 -29.98 -52.38
CA LEU A 13 76.33 -31.01 -53.42
C LEU A 13 76.12 -30.43 -54.83
N GLN A 14 75.26 -29.43 -54.99
CA GLN A 14 75.10 -28.71 -56.25
C GLN A 14 76.36 -27.92 -56.64
N ALA A 15 77.03 -27.31 -55.68
CA ALA A 15 78.33 -26.66 -55.90
C ALA A 15 79.41 -27.69 -56.28
N GLU A 16 79.48 -28.81 -55.55
CA GLU A 16 80.40 -29.92 -55.86
C GLU A 16 80.17 -30.50 -57.26
N LYS A 17 78.92 -30.70 -57.66
CA LYS A 17 78.56 -31.12 -59.03
C LYS A 17 79.06 -30.10 -60.06
N ARG A 18 78.91 -28.81 -59.80
CA ARG A 18 79.37 -27.74 -60.69
C ARG A 18 80.89 -27.78 -60.88
N ASP A 19 81.64 -28.03 -59.81
CA ASP A 19 83.10 -28.12 -59.84
C ASP A 19 83.57 -29.41 -60.54
N LEU A 20 82.89 -30.54 -60.32
CA LEU A 20 83.19 -31.80 -61.02
C LEU A 20 82.98 -31.69 -62.53
N LEU A 21 81.95 -30.95 -62.98
CA LEU A 21 81.67 -30.73 -64.40
C LEU A 21 82.70 -29.83 -65.12
N LEU A 22 83.58 -29.14 -64.37
CA LEU A 22 84.70 -28.40 -64.97
C LEU A 22 85.82 -29.34 -65.45
N ILE A 23 85.87 -30.57 -64.94
CA ILE A 23 86.99 -31.50 -65.10
C ILE A 23 86.53 -32.83 -65.69
N TYR A 24 85.25 -33.19 -65.51
CA TYR A 24 84.65 -34.45 -65.94
C TYR A 24 83.46 -34.24 -66.86
N THR A 25 83.15 -35.25 -67.68
CA THR A 25 81.93 -35.23 -68.52
C THR A 25 80.69 -35.54 -67.69
N PRO A 26 79.48 -35.14 -68.15
CA PRO A 26 78.23 -35.47 -67.47
C PRO A 26 77.97 -36.97 -67.23
N GLU A 27 78.61 -37.83 -68.03
CA GLU A 27 78.44 -39.28 -67.98
C GLU A 27 79.39 -39.99 -66.99
N ASP A 28 80.36 -39.25 -66.42
CA ASP A 28 81.32 -39.77 -65.45
C ASP A 28 80.62 -40.26 -64.17
N GLU A 29 81.06 -41.39 -63.63
CA GLU A 29 80.47 -42.03 -62.44
C GLU A 29 80.40 -41.08 -61.24
N LYS A 30 81.38 -40.18 -61.07
CA LYS A 30 81.39 -39.23 -59.96
C LYS A 30 80.29 -38.19 -60.08
N VAL A 31 80.01 -37.72 -61.30
CA VAL A 31 78.94 -36.74 -61.56
C VAL A 31 77.57 -37.40 -61.34
N LYS A 32 77.37 -38.63 -61.83
CA LYS A 32 76.14 -39.39 -61.61
C LYS A 32 75.88 -39.71 -60.14
N ALA A 33 76.92 -40.08 -59.39
CA ALA A 33 76.80 -40.33 -57.96
C ALA A 33 76.37 -39.07 -57.18
N THR A 34 76.92 -37.90 -57.51
CA THR A 34 76.53 -36.63 -56.89
C THR A 34 75.11 -36.23 -57.30
N ASP A 35 74.71 -36.46 -58.55
CA ASP A 35 73.34 -36.22 -59.02
C ASP A 35 72.32 -37.10 -58.31
N GLY A 36 72.63 -38.39 -58.13
CA GLY A 36 71.82 -39.32 -57.32
C GLY A 36 71.64 -38.82 -55.88
N LYS A 37 72.72 -38.41 -55.22
CA LYS A 37 72.65 -37.84 -53.85
C LYS A 37 71.79 -36.57 -53.77
N ILE A 38 71.86 -35.70 -54.78
CA ILE A 38 71.01 -34.50 -54.85
C ILE A 38 69.55 -34.91 -54.99
N LYS A 39 69.26 -35.85 -55.89
CA LYS A 39 67.90 -36.36 -56.12
C LYS A 39 67.32 -36.99 -54.86
N ASP A 40 68.05 -37.90 -54.22
CA ASP A 40 67.60 -38.59 -52.99
C ASP A 40 67.27 -37.60 -51.86
N LEU A 41 68.13 -36.60 -51.65
CA LEU A 41 67.90 -35.56 -50.64
C LEU A 41 66.72 -34.64 -51.00
N THR A 42 66.51 -34.36 -52.28
CA THR A 42 65.41 -33.52 -52.76
C THR A 42 64.08 -34.26 -52.63
N ASP A 43 64.04 -35.54 -53.01
CA ASP A 43 62.87 -36.41 -52.89
C ASP A 43 62.50 -36.61 -51.42
N TYR A 44 63.47 -36.87 -50.54
CA TYR A 44 63.25 -36.97 -49.09
C TYR A 44 62.71 -35.66 -48.49
N LEU A 45 63.25 -34.51 -48.89
CA LEU A 45 62.77 -33.21 -48.43
C LEU A 45 61.33 -32.94 -48.91
N ALA A 46 61.04 -33.25 -50.18
CA ALA A 46 59.71 -33.08 -50.77
C ALA A 46 58.67 -33.97 -50.07
N GLU A 47 59.02 -35.23 -49.78
CA GLU A 47 58.16 -36.14 -49.03
C GLU A 47 57.93 -35.64 -47.60
N GLY A 48 58.97 -35.19 -46.91
CA GLY A 48 58.88 -34.61 -45.57
C GLY A 48 57.98 -33.38 -45.50
N VAL A 49 58.08 -32.47 -46.47
CA VAL A 49 57.21 -31.29 -46.60
C VAL A 49 55.77 -31.72 -46.89
N SER A 50 55.55 -32.66 -47.81
CA SER A 50 54.22 -33.18 -48.15
C SER A 50 53.54 -33.84 -46.93
N ASN A 51 54.28 -34.65 -46.17
CA ASN A 51 53.78 -35.29 -44.96
C ASN A 51 53.51 -34.28 -43.84
N THR A 52 54.35 -33.24 -43.70
CA THR A 52 54.11 -32.16 -42.74
C THR A 52 52.84 -31.40 -43.12
N ARG A 53 52.65 -31.06 -44.40
CA ARG A 53 51.44 -30.40 -44.90
C ARG A 53 50.19 -31.23 -44.60
N LYS A 54 50.19 -32.52 -44.97
CA LYS A 54 49.08 -33.44 -44.68
C LYS A 54 48.76 -33.50 -43.18
N ASN A 55 49.77 -33.59 -42.33
CA ASN A 55 49.58 -33.58 -40.87
C ASN A 55 48.98 -32.26 -40.36
N LEU A 56 49.39 -31.12 -40.92
CA LEU A 56 48.81 -29.82 -40.58
C LEU A 56 47.36 -29.70 -41.05
N GLU A 57 47.03 -30.19 -42.24
CA GLU A 57 45.65 -30.24 -42.74
C GLU A 57 44.74 -31.10 -41.85
N ILE A 58 45.22 -32.28 -41.43
CA ILE A 58 44.49 -33.15 -40.48
C ILE A 58 44.30 -32.43 -39.14
N LYS A 59 45.35 -31.81 -38.60
CA LYS A 59 45.26 -31.05 -37.34
C LYS A 59 44.27 -29.88 -37.45
N PHE A 60 44.28 -29.17 -38.56
CA PHE A 60 43.37 -28.06 -38.84
C PHE A 60 41.92 -28.54 -38.90
N LYS A 61 41.66 -29.63 -39.63
CA LYS A 61 40.33 -30.24 -39.70
C LYS A 61 39.85 -30.67 -38.32
N ASN A 62 40.67 -31.42 -37.58
CA ASN A 62 40.34 -31.87 -36.23
C ASN A 62 40.06 -30.70 -35.28
N LEU A 63 40.81 -29.59 -35.42
CA LEU A 63 40.57 -28.38 -34.61
C LEU A 63 39.23 -27.73 -34.97
N ASN A 64 38.90 -27.63 -36.25
CA ASN A 64 37.61 -27.10 -36.68
C ASN A 64 36.44 -27.98 -36.23
N ASP A 65 36.58 -29.31 -36.32
CA ASP A 65 35.56 -30.24 -35.85
C ASP A 65 35.35 -30.09 -34.33
N LYS A 66 36.43 -29.90 -33.55
CA LYS A 66 36.34 -29.61 -32.11
C LYS A 66 35.70 -28.27 -31.80
N ILE A 67 36.02 -27.23 -32.57
CA ILE A 67 35.41 -25.90 -32.43
C ILE A 67 33.90 -26.01 -32.67
N GLU A 68 33.49 -26.72 -33.71
CA GLU A 68 32.08 -26.86 -34.05
C GLU A 68 31.34 -27.70 -33.00
N ALA A 69 31.89 -28.85 -32.59
CA ALA A 69 31.33 -29.65 -31.51
C ALA A 69 31.17 -28.82 -30.21
N THR A 70 32.15 -27.98 -29.90
CA THR A 70 32.12 -27.09 -28.73
C THR A 70 31.06 -26.01 -28.89
N ARG A 71 30.94 -25.38 -30.08
CA ARG A 71 29.87 -24.40 -30.35
C ARG A 71 28.48 -25.00 -30.12
N GLN A 72 28.26 -26.24 -30.54
CA GLN A 72 26.99 -26.93 -30.31
C GLN A 72 26.69 -27.09 -28.81
N LEU A 73 27.69 -27.28 -27.94
CA LEU A 73 27.51 -27.31 -26.48
C LEU A 73 27.10 -25.94 -25.90
N PHE A 74 27.57 -24.85 -26.50
CA PHE A 74 27.20 -23.49 -26.10
C PHE A 74 25.78 -23.09 -26.57
N ILE A 75 25.22 -23.80 -27.55
CA ILE A 75 23.83 -23.58 -27.98
C ILE A 75 22.90 -23.89 -26.81
N GLY A 76 22.12 -22.89 -26.40
CA GLY A 76 21.14 -23.01 -25.33
C GLY A 76 21.67 -22.69 -23.93
N ILE A 77 22.98 -22.53 -23.70
CA ILE A 77 23.51 -22.03 -22.42
C ILE A 77 22.91 -20.67 -22.06
N PRO A 78 22.86 -19.66 -22.97
CA PRO A 78 22.27 -18.36 -22.65
C PRO A 78 20.78 -18.45 -22.27
N ASN A 79 20.05 -19.41 -22.86
CA ASN A 79 18.65 -19.65 -22.51
C ASN A 79 18.55 -20.25 -21.11
N LYS A 80 19.36 -21.27 -20.80
CA LYS A 80 19.42 -21.86 -19.45
C LYS A 80 19.80 -20.83 -18.39
N GLU A 81 20.79 -19.97 -18.66
CA GLU A 81 21.17 -18.86 -17.77
C GLU A 81 20.03 -17.86 -17.57
N LYS A 82 19.33 -17.49 -18.65
CA LYS A 82 18.15 -16.62 -18.56
C LYS A 82 17.06 -17.25 -17.69
N VAL A 83 16.73 -18.52 -17.89
CA VAL A 83 15.72 -19.24 -17.11
C VAL A 83 16.15 -19.36 -15.65
N LEU A 84 17.40 -19.71 -15.38
CA LEU A 84 17.95 -19.78 -14.03
C LEU A 84 17.86 -18.43 -13.32
N LYS A 85 18.19 -17.33 -14.01
CA LYS A 85 18.08 -15.97 -13.44
C LYS A 85 16.63 -15.60 -13.12
N ILE A 86 15.67 -15.98 -13.97
CA ILE A 86 14.24 -15.76 -13.71
C ILE A 86 13.81 -16.54 -12.46
N LEU A 87 14.18 -17.83 -12.38
CA LEU A 87 13.84 -18.69 -11.25
C LEU A 87 14.46 -18.19 -9.94
N ASN A 88 15.72 -17.76 -9.96
CA ASN A 88 16.39 -17.18 -8.79
C ASN A 88 15.68 -15.92 -8.32
N ARG A 89 15.31 -15.02 -9.24
CA ARG A 89 14.55 -13.80 -8.88
C ARG A 89 13.21 -14.14 -8.23
N GLU A 90 12.49 -15.12 -8.78
CA GLU A 90 11.21 -15.57 -8.23
C GLU A 90 11.38 -16.20 -6.84
N PHE A 91 12.40 -17.05 -6.66
CA PHE A 91 12.77 -17.62 -5.37
C PHE A 91 13.10 -16.54 -4.32
N GLU A 92 13.90 -15.54 -4.69
CA GLU A 92 14.25 -14.41 -3.80
C GLU A 92 13.01 -13.62 -3.36
N ILE A 93 12.09 -13.33 -4.27
CA ILE A 93 10.84 -12.61 -3.96
C ILE A 93 10.00 -13.43 -2.98
N TYR A 94 9.82 -14.74 -3.23
CA TYR A 94 9.05 -15.58 -2.32
C TYR A 94 9.70 -15.72 -0.96
N GLN A 95 11.03 -15.90 -0.91
CA GLN A 95 11.76 -15.97 0.34
C GLN A 95 11.62 -14.68 1.14
N GLN A 96 11.78 -13.51 0.50
CA GLN A 96 11.60 -12.21 1.15
C GLN A 96 10.17 -12.03 1.66
N SER A 97 9.17 -12.36 0.85
CA SER A 97 7.76 -12.27 1.27
C SER A 97 7.45 -13.21 2.44
N TYR A 98 7.98 -14.44 2.41
CA TYR A 98 7.80 -15.40 3.49
C TYR A 98 8.41 -14.88 4.80
N THR A 99 9.66 -14.42 4.75
CA THR A 99 10.34 -13.84 5.90
C THR A 99 9.59 -12.64 6.44
N PHE A 100 9.17 -11.71 5.57
CA PHE A 100 8.40 -10.53 5.98
C PHE A 100 7.08 -10.90 6.66
N LEU A 101 6.33 -11.84 6.09
CA LEU A 101 5.07 -12.30 6.70
C LEU A 101 5.31 -12.98 8.05
N ASN A 102 6.38 -13.76 8.17
CA ASN A 102 6.73 -14.40 9.43
C ASN A 102 7.16 -13.37 10.50
N GLU A 103 7.92 -12.34 10.11
CA GLU A 103 8.25 -11.20 10.98
C GLU A 103 6.99 -10.46 11.44
N LYS A 104 6.08 -10.13 10.52
CA LYS A 104 4.81 -9.45 10.87
C LYS A 104 3.91 -10.31 11.74
N LYS A 105 3.88 -11.61 11.51
CA LYS A 105 3.17 -12.55 12.38
C LYS A 105 3.77 -12.54 13.78
N MET A 106 5.09 -12.61 13.91
CA MET A 106 5.79 -12.54 15.20
C MET A 106 5.50 -11.21 15.92
N GLU A 107 5.55 -10.07 15.21
CA GLU A 107 5.18 -8.76 15.76
C GLU A 107 3.74 -8.75 16.29
N ALA A 108 2.80 -9.33 15.55
CA ALA A 108 1.39 -9.42 15.95
C ALA A 108 1.19 -10.34 17.16
N GLU A 109 1.87 -11.49 17.22
CA GLU A 109 1.86 -12.39 18.37
C GLU A 109 2.43 -11.72 19.63
N ILE A 110 3.52 -10.96 19.50
CA ILE A 110 4.10 -10.16 20.59
C ILE A 110 3.10 -9.08 21.04
N ALA A 111 2.49 -8.35 20.10
CA ALA A 111 1.50 -7.32 20.42
C ALA A 111 0.25 -7.90 21.09
N GLN A 112 -0.18 -9.09 20.68
CA GLN A 112 -1.30 -9.82 21.29
C GLN A 112 -0.97 -10.28 22.72
N ALA A 113 0.25 -10.79 22.95
CA ALA A 113 0.70 -11.22 24.27
C ALA A 113 0.98 -10.03 25.21
N ALA A 114 1.31 -8.87 24.67
CA ALA A 114 1.52 -7.65 25.43
C ALA A 114 0.18 -7.15 26.02
N LYS A 115 0.02 -7.26 27.34
CA LYS A 115 -1.09 -6.60 28.07
C LYS A 115 -0.85 -5.09 28.14
N ILE A 116 -1.09 -4.39 27.03
CA ILE A 116 -1.04 -2.93 27.00
C ILE A 116 -2.48 -2.42 27.19
N ALA A 117 -2.78 -1.91 28.38
CA ALA A 117 -3.98 -1.10 28.58
C ALA A 117 -3.73 0.27 27.90
N PHE A 118 -4.22 0.46 26.67
CA PHE A 118 -4.13 1.74 25.96
C PHE A 118 -4.77 2.92 26.70
N HIS A 119 -5.57 2.65 27.72
CA HIS A 119 -6.24 3.63 28.54
C HIS A 119 -5.78 3.52 30.01
N ARG A 120 -5.26 4.63 30.54
CA ARG A 120 -5.13 4.83 31.98
C ARG A 120 -6.31 5.70 32.41
N ILE A 121 -7.12 5.22 33.35
CA ILE A 121 -8.19 6.04 33.94
C ILE A 121 -7.50 7.18 34.71
N ILE A 122 -7.47 8.38 34.14
CA ILE A 122 -6.88 9.57 34.78
C ILE A 122 -7.85 10.13 35.84
N THR A 123 -9.16 9.99 35.61
CA THR A 123 -10.19 10.43 36.54
C THR A 123 -11.38 9.50 36.46
N HIS A 124 -11.79 8.97 37.61
CA HIS A 124 -12.99 8.15 37.71
C HIS A 124 -14.24 9.00 37.52
N ALA A 125 -15.25 8.44 36.85
CA ALA A 125 -16.54 9.10 36.69
C ALA A 125 -17.17 9.34 38.06
N GLN A 126 -17.51 10.60 38.36
CA GLN A 126 -18.24 10.95 39.57
C GLN A 126 -19.73 10.98 39.26
N VAL A 127 -20.53 10.35 40.13
CA VAL A 127 -21.99 10.43 40.04
C VAL A 127 -22.41 11.87 40.33
N PRO A 128 -23.16 12.54 39.43
CA PRO A 128 -23.58 13.91 39.65
C PRO A 128 -24.52 13.99 40.86
N GLN A 129 -24.13 14.74 41.89
CA GLN A 129 -24.92 14.94 43.12
C GLN A 129 -26.18 15.79 42.87
N LYS A 130 -26.19 16.57 41.79
CA LYS A 130 -27.32 17.40 41.37
C LYS A 130 -27.84 16.90 40.04
N SER A 131 -29.16 16.78 39.94
CA SER A 131 -29.81 16.40 38.69
C SER A 131 -29.55 17.48 37.63
N VAL A 132 -28.94 17.10 36.51
CA VAL A 132 -28.65 18.01 35.39
C VAL A 132 -29.96 18.48 34.75
N SER A 133 -30.99 17.63 34.77
CA SER A 133 -32.34 17.95 34.35
C SER A 133 -33.33 16.99 35.01
N PRO A 134 -34.59 17.41 35.31
CA PRO A 134 -35.16 18.74 35.09
C PRO A 134 -34.89 19.74 36.24
N ASN A 135 -34.80 21.04 35.92
CA ASN A 135 -34.63 22.10 36.92
C ASN A 135 -35.95 22.37 37.66
N ARG A 136 -36.10 21.77 38.86
CA ARG A 136 -37.30 21.86 39.68
C ARG A 136 -37.70 23.30 40.02
N THR A 137 -36.73 24.20 40.19
CA THR A 137 -36.99 25.61 40.52
C THR A 137 -37.73 26.32 39.38
N VAL A 138 -37.28 26.11 38.13
CA VAL A 138 -37.93 26.70 36.95
C VAL A 138 -39.33 26.12 36.78
N ILE A 139 -39.48 24.81 36.93
CA ILE A 139 -40.79 24.14 36.79
C ILE A 139 -41.78 24.64 37.84
N SER A 140 -41.40 24.72 39.11
CA SER A 140 -42.28 25.23 40.17
C SER A 140 -42.68 26.68 39.93
N PHE A 141 -41.75 27.54 39.50
CA PHE A 141 -42.06 28.93 39.21
C PHE A 141 -43.07 29.06 38.06
N VAL A 142 -42.85 28.34 36.96
CA VAL A 142 -43.76 28.34 35.81
C VAL A 142 -45.13 27.76 36.19
N ALA A 143 -45.18 26.70 36.99
CA ALA A 143 -46.43 26.10 37.45
C ALA A 143 -47.26 27.08 38.31
N VAL A 144 -46.62 27.79 39.23
CA VAL A 144 -47.30 28.81 40.06
C VAL A 144 -47.81 29.96 39.20
N LEU A 145 -46.99 30.45 38.27
CA LEU A 145 -47.36 31.54 37.38
C LEU A 145 -48.56 31.17 36.49
N LEU A 146 -48.53 29.99 35.87
CA LEU A 146 -49.63 29.48 35.05
C LEU A 146 -50.88 29.21 35.88
N GLY A 147 -50.74 28.69 37.11
CA GLY A 147 -51.86 28.49 38.03
C GLY A 147 -52.57 29.80 38.38
N MET A 148 -51.80 30.86 38.69
CA MET A 148 -52.35 32.17 39.01
C MET A 148 -53.09 32.78 37.80
N LEU A 149 -52.48 32.73 36.62
CA LEU A 149 -53.13 33.18 35.38
C LEU A 149 -54.42 32.40 35.11
N PHE A 150 -54.39 31.08 35.29
CA PHE A 150 -55.55 30.22 35.08
C PHE A 150 -56.69 30.56 36.05
N SER A 151 -56.40 30.82 37.32
CA SER A 151 -57.43 31.24 38.30
C SER A 151 -58.09 32.56 37.92
N ILE A 152 -57.32 33.55 37.45
CA ILE A 152 -57.86 34.85 37.01
C ILE A 152 -58.80 34.66 35.82
N VAL A 153 -58.37 33.88 34.83
CA VAL A 153 -59.18 33.56 33.64
C VAL A 153 -60.47 32.83 34.05
N LEU A 154 -60.38 31.87 34.97
CA LEU A 154 -61.54 31.11 35.43
C LEU A 154 -62.56 32.00 36.15
N ILE A 155 -62.11 32.88 37.05
CA ILE A 155 -62.99 33.83 37.76
C ILE A 155 -63.72 34.74 36.75
N TYR A 156 -63.00 35.24 35.75
CA TYR A 156 -63.58 36.10 34.72
C TYR A 156 -64.59 35.34 33.85
N LEU A 157 -64.27 34.12 33.44
CA LEU A 157 -65.18 33.26 32.66
C LEU A 157 -66.47 32.96 33.44
N VAL A 158 -66.35 32.66 34.74
CA VAL A 158 -67.51 32.43 35.62
C VAL A 158 -68.35 33.70 35.76
N HIS A 159 -67.73 34.88 35.87
CA HIS A 159 -68.46 36.15 35.93
C HIS A 159 -69.17 36.48 34.61
N LEU A 160 -68.53 36.23 33.46
CA LEU A 160 -69.16 36.45 32.14
C LEU A 160 -70.36 35.53 31.92
N LEU A 161 -70.24 34.24 32.29
CA LEU A 161 -71.35 33.28 32.18
C LEU A 161 -72.48 33.59 33.17
N LYS A 162 -72.16 34.28 34.27
CA LYS A 162 -73.15 34.74 35.24
C LYS A 162 -73.81 36.02 34.73
N GLY A 163 -74.87 35.86 33.94
CA GLY A 163 -75.73 36.95 33.45
C GLY A 163 -76.56 37.66 34.54
N LYS A 164 -75.98 37.92 35.72
CA LYS A 164 -76.61 38.64 36.82
C LYS A 164 -75.90 39.98 36.99
N VAL A 165 -76.64 41.06 36.77
CA VAL A 165 -76.20 42.42 37.07
C VAL A 165 -76.15 42.58 38.60
N ASN A 166 -74.97 42.85 39.15
CA ASN A 166 -74.76 42.98 40.60
C ASN A 166 -74.35 44.39 41.03
N ASP A 167 -74.24 45.32 40.09
CA ASP A 167 -73.74 46.67 40.32
C ASP A 167 -74.72 47.70 39.81
N GLU A 168 -74.97 48.75 40.60
CA GLU A 168 -75.93 49.83 40.30
C GLU A 168 -75.54 50.59 39.03
N TYR A 169 -74.24 50.83 38.84
CA TYR A 169 -73.69 51.51 37.67
C TYR A 169 -73.95 50.71 36.38
N THR A 170 -73.96 49.38 36.46
CA THR A 170 -74.29 48.53 35.32
C THR A 170 -75.77 48.65 34.93
N VAL A 171 -76.67 48.85 35.89
CA VAL A 171 -78.10 49.08 35.63
C VAL A 171 -78.33 50.48 35.07
N GLU A 172 -77.75 51.52 35.68
CA GLU A 172 -77.93 52.91 35.22
C GLU A 172 -77.32 53.17 33.85
N SER A 173 -76.15 52.60 33.53
CA SER A 173 -75.54 52.80 32.21
C SER A 173 -76.27 52.07 31.07
N ASN A 174 -76.99 50.98 31.37
CA ASN A 174 -77.76 50.21 30.38
C ASN A 174 -79.27 50.55 30.39
N SER A 175 -79.73 51.49 31.22
CA SER A 175 -81.13 51.87 31.36
C SER A 175 -81.31 53.39 31.25
N LEU A 176 -82.41 53.83 30.63
CA LEU A 176 -82.77 55.26 30.52
C LEU A 176 -83.47 55.81 31.78
N ILE A 177 -83.64 54.98 32.82
CA ILE A 177 -84.40 55.31 34.03
C ILE A 177 -83.44 55.36 35.24
N PRO A 178 -83.39 56.47 36.01
CA PRO A 178 -82.54 56.59 37.18
C PRO A 178 -83.03 55.70 38.34
N ILE A 179 -82.12 55.18 39.16
CA ILE A 179 -82.46 54.31 40.29
C ILE A 179 -82.98 55.17 41.45
N ALA A 180 -84.21 54.90 41.91
CA ALA A 180 -84.86 55.68 42.97
C ALA A 180 -84.48 55.25 44.39
N MET A 181 -84.22 53.96 44.62
CA MET A 181 -83.90 53.39 45.93
C MET A 181 -83.18 52.04 45.77
N LEU A 182 -82.22 51.77 46.65
CA LEU A 182 -81.52 50.49 46.76
C LEU A 182 -81.93 49.82 48.07
N THR A 183 -82.40 48.57 47.98
CA THR A 183 -82.74 47.77 49.16
C THR A 183 -81.61 46.78 49.46
N PRO A 184 -81.07 46.74 50.68
CA PRO A 184 -80.01 45.80 51.02
C PRO A 184 -80.55 44.37 51.11
N VAL A 185 -79.75 43.41 50.64
CA VAL A 185 -80.04 41.98 50.83
C VAL A 185 -79.48 41.54 52.18
N LEU A 186 -80.35 41.41 53.18
CA LEU A 186 -80.02 40.98 54.54
C LEU A 186 -80.19 39.46 54.65
N LYS A 187 -79.17 38.75 55.16
CA LYS A 187 -79.14 37.26 55.14
C LYS A 187 -79.61 36.63 56.45
N SER A 188 -79.47 37.33 57.56
CA SER A 188 -79.88 36.85 58.89
C SER A 188 -81.09 37.61 59.42
N LYS A 189 -81.97 36.93 60.17
CA LYS A 189 -83.12 37.57 60.83
C LYS A 189 -82.68 38.70 61.78
N GLU A 190 -81.55 38.52 62.47
CA GLU A 190 -81.03 39.52 63.42
C GLU A 190 -80.53 40.79 62.71
N GLU A 191 -80.00 40.66 61.49
CA GLU A 191 -79.61 41.80 60.65
C GLU A 191 -80.84 42.54 60.13
N THR A 192 -81.91 41.81 59.76
CA THR A 192 -83.19 42.40 59.35
C THR A 192 -83.81 43.22 60.47
N GLU A 193 -83.81 42.69 61.69
CA GLU A 193 -84.34 43.38 62.87
C GLU A 193 -83.55 44.68 63.11
N ASN A 194 -82.21 44.62 63.14
CA ASN A 194 -81.37 45.78 63.38
C ASN A 194 -81.47 46.84 62.27
N HIS A 195 -81.56 46.43 61.00
CA HIS A 195 -81.72 47.37 59.89
C HIS A 195 -83.08 48.06 59.92
N PHE A 196 -84.15 47.31 60.22
CA PHE A 196 -85.49 47.89 60.34
C PHE A 196 -85.57 48.85 61.53
N GLN A 197 -84.93 48.54 62.66
CA GLN A 197 -84.83 49.45 63.80
C GLN A 197 -84.03 50.72 63.47
N GLN A 198 -82.97 50.63 62.67
CA GLN A 198 -82.20 51.81 62.25
C GLN A 198 -82.96 52.68 61.23
N GLN A 199 -83.68 52.08 60.27
CA GLN A 199 -84.48 52.82 59.30
C GLN A 199 -85.78 53.37 59.87
N ALA A 200 -86.42 52.70 60.83
CA ALA A 200 -87.65 53.19 61.47
C ALA A 200 -87.41 54.36 62.45
N VAL A 201 -86.16 54.67 62.76
CA VAL A 201 -85.73 55.78 63.63
C VAL A 201 -85.29 57.03 62.82
N GLN A 202 -85.27 56.95 61.49
CA GLN A 202 -85.06 58.09 60.58
C GLN A 202 -86.34 58.43 59.81
#